data_AF-A0A5N9GBX1-F1
#
_entry.id   AF-A0A5N9GBX1-F1
#
_cell.length_a   1.000
_cell.length_b   1.000
_cell.length_c   1.000
_cell.angle_alpha   90.00
_cell.angle_beta   90.00
_cell.angle_gamma   90.00
#
_symmetry.space_group_name_H-M   'P 1'
#
loop_
_entity.id
_entity.type
_entity.pdbx_description
1 polymer ?
#
loop_
_entity_poly.entity_id
_entity_poly.type
_entity_poly.pdbx_seq_one_letter_code
_entity_poly.pdbx_strand_id
1 'polypeptide(L)'
;MAHTYEELHKMTVAQLREVAVAQDSDDLDGFKSMHKAPLLAQLCKVLGIDPHEHHTATGLDKAAVKAQMRELRGARLAALEAHDHTELRIVRRKIHRLNRKIRRATT
;
A
#
# COMPACT_ATOMS: atom_id res chain seq x y z
N MET A 1 3.50 -13.64 23.43
CA MET A 1 4.24 -12.61 22.68
C MET A 1 3.38 -12.26 21.49
N ALA A 2 2.92 -11.02 21.36
CA ALA A 2 2.02 -10.63 20.28
C ALA A 2 2.80 -10.67 18.95
N HIS A 3 2.62 -11.73 18.18
CA HIS A 3 3.19 -11.81 16.83
C HIS A 3 2.61 -10.68 15.98
N THR A 4 3.45 -10.04 15.17
CA THR A 4 2.95 -9.04 14.20
C THR A 4 2.58 -9.73 12.88
N TYR A 5 1.71 -9.10 12.07
CA TYR A 5 1.33 -9.65 10.76
C TYR A 5 2.56 -9.92 9.88
N GLU A 6 3.55 -9.02 9.89
CA GLU A 6 4.77 -9.18 9.10
C GLU A 6 5.60 -10.40 9.49
N GLU A 7 5.68 -10.69 10.79
CA GLU A 7 6.39 -11.87 11.30
C GLU A 7 5.70 -13.14 10.80
N LEU A 8 4.37 -13.22 10.91
CA LEU A 8 3.58 -14.33 10.40
C LEU A 8 3.70 -14.45 8.86
N HIS A 9 3.72 -13.33 8.15
CA HIS A 9 3.84 -13.32 6.69
C HIS A 9 5.21 -13.82 6.20
N LYS A 10 6.28 -13.52 6.94
CA LYS A 10 7.64 -13.95 6.63
C LYS A 10 7.88 -15.43 6.99
N MET A 11 7.12 -15.98 7.94
CA MET A 11 7.21 -17.39 8.33
C MET A 11 6.81 -18.35 7.20
N THR A 12 7.35 -19.57 7.28
CA THR A 12 6.97 -20.69 6.42
C THR A 12 5.65 -21.31 6.90
N VAL A 13 5.01 -22.12 6.04
CA VAL A 13 3.77 -22.81 6.41
C VAL A 13 3.98 -23.73 7.63
N ALA A 14 5.15 -24.37 7.75
CA ALA A 14 5.49 -25.20 8.89
C ALA A 14 5.51 -24.40 10.20
N GLN A 15 6.18 -23.25 10.21
CA GLN A 15 6.24 -22.35 11.36
C GLN A 15 4.87 -21.78 11.74
N LEU A 16 4.05 -21.42 10.74
CA LEU A 16 2.67 -20.98 11.00
C LEU A 16 1.83 -22.08 11.67
N ARG A 17 2.06 -23.36 11.33
CA ARG A 17 1.39 -24.48 11.99
C ARG A 17 1.86 -24.68 13.43
N GLU A 18 3.14 -24.44 13.72
CA GLU A 18 3.64 -24.47 15.11
C GLU A 18 2.98 -23.38 15.97
N VAL A 19 2.86 -22.16 15.42
CA VAL A 19 2.14 -21.06 16.09
C VAL A 19 0.66 -21.40 16.29
N ALA A 20 0.03 -22.04 15.30
CA ALA A 20 -1.35 -22.50 15.40
C ALA A 20 -1.55 -23.54 16.51
N VAL A 21 -0.64 -24.51 16.65
CA VAL A 21 -0.65 -25.50 17.73
C VAL A 21 -0.46 -24.84 19.09
N ALA A 22 0.43 -23.85 19.19
CA ALA A 22 0.68 -23.15 20.45
C ALA A 22 -0.49 -22.27 20.91
N GLN A 23 -1.34 -21.82 19.96
CA GLN A 23 -2.50 -20.97 20.25
C GLN A 23 -3.74 -21.75 20.69
N ASP A 24 -3.80 -23.07 20.39
CA ASP A 24 -4.83 -24.03 20.80
C ASP A 24 -6.27 -23.46 20.77
N SER A 25 -6.67 -22.96 19.60
CA SER A 25 -7.98 -22.33 19.39
C SER A 25 -8.88 -23.19 18.51
N ASP A 26 -10.14 -23.38 18.92
CA ASP A 26 -11.17 -24.11 18.17
C ASP A 26 -11.37 -23.57 16.74
N ASP A 27 -11.08 -22.29 16.50
CA ASP A 27 -11.18 -21.64 15.18
C ASP A 27 -10.11 -22.12 14.17
N LEU A 28 -9.09 -22.86 14.64
CA LEU A 28 -8.02 -23.41 13.82
C LEU A 28 -8.27 -24.88 13.42
N ASP A 29 -9.43 -25.46 13.70
CA ASP A 29 -9.70 -26.86 13.41
C ASP A 29 -9.62 -27.13 11.88
N GLY A 30 -8.53 -27.79 11.45
CA GLY A 30 -8.17 -27.94 10.03
C GLY A 30 -6.87 -27.25 9.57
N PHE A 31 -6.14 -26.54 10.44
CA PHE A 31 -4.90 -25.82 10.10
C PHE A 31 -3.81 -26.69 9.43
N LYS A 32 -3.83 -28.02 9.67
CA LYS A 32 -2.86 -28.98 9.11
C LYS A 32 -2.97 -29.17 7.59
N SER A 33 -4.17 -29.01 7.02
CA SER A 33 -4.39 -29.15 5.56
C SER A 33 -4.33 -27.82 4.81
N MET A 34 -4.37 -26.69 5.52
CA MET A 34 -4.42 -25.37 4.91
C MET A 34 -3.09 -24.93 4.29
N HIS A 35 -3.20 -24.20 3.17
CA HIS A 35 -2.09 -23.50 2.53
C HIS A 35 -1.77 -22.18 3.25
N LYS A 36 -0.63 -21.55 2.89
CA LYS A 36 -0.09 -20.37 3.60
C LYS A 36 -1.10 -19.23 3.76
N ALA A 37 -1.77 -18.85 2.68
CA ALA A 37 -2.68 -17.70 2.67
C ALA A 37 -3.90 -17.89 3.62
N PRO A 38 -4.67 -18.99 3.53
CA PRO A 38 -5.82 -19.18 4.42
C PRO A 38 -5.41 -19.42 5.88
N LEU A 39 -4.28 -20.10 6.12
CA LEU A 39 -3.75 -20.32 7.48
C LEU A 39 -3.38 -18.99 8.17
N LEU A 40 -2.71 -18.10 7.43
CA LEU A 40 -2.32 -16.80 7.94
C LEU A 40 -3.53 -15.91 8.27
N ALA A 41 -4.56 -15.92 7.41
CA ALA A 41 -5.78 -15.15 7.66
C ALA A 41 -6.51 -15.60 8.94
N GLN A 42 -6.61 -16.90 9.17
CA GLN A 42 -7.19 -17.44 10.40
C GLN A 42 -6.34 -17.13 11.63
N LEU A 43 -5.02 -17.28 11.55
CA LEU A 43 -4.12 -16.93 12.64
C LEU A 43 -4.20 -15.44 13.00
N CYS A 44 -4.26 -14.56 12.00
CA CYS A 44 -4.43 -13.12 12.25
C CYS A 44 -5.79 -12.83 12.93
N LYS A 45 -6.86 -13.51 12.50
CA LYS A 45 -8.19 -13.40 13.13
C LYS A 45 -8.18 -13.86 14.60
N VAL A 46 -7.58 -15.01 14.89
CA VAL A 46 -7.50 -15.58 16.25
C VAL A 46 -6.62 -14.72 17.16
N LEU A 47 -5.51 -14.20 16.64
CA LEU A 47 -4.58 -13.34 17.37
C LEU A 47 -5.06 -11.88 17.47
N GLY A 48 -6.20 -11.53 16.85
CA GLY A 48 -6.72 -10.16 16.81
C GLY A 48 -5.83 -9.17 16.05
N ILE A 49 -4.98 -9.68 15.16
CA ILE A 49 -4.09 -8.88 14.31
C ILE A 49 -4.88 -8.50 13.07
N ASP A 50 -5.10 -7.20 12.86
CA ASP A 50 -5.79 -6.73 11.65
C ASP A 50 -4.87 -6.91 10.42
N PRO A 51 -5.21 -7.78 9.45
CA PRO A 51 -4.46 -7.91 8.21
C PRO A 51 -4.53 -6.65 7.32
N HIS A 52 -5.41 -5.68 7.63
CA HIS A 52 -5.64 -4.51 6.80
C HIS A 52 -4.67 -3.35 6.99
N GLU A 53 -3.93 -3.25 8.11
CA GLU A 53 -3.24 -1.99 8.42
C GLU A 53 -1.91 -1.74 7.70
N HIS A 54 -1.29 -2.74 7.06
CA HIS A 54 0.09 -2.56 6.55
C HIS A 54 0.22 -2.21 5.06
N HIS A 55 -0.90 -2.05 4.34
CA HIS A 55 -0.90 -1.38 3.03
C HIS A 55 -1.47 0.04 3.08
N THR A 56 -1.45 0.71 4.23
CA THR A 56 -1.43 2.18 4.20
C THR A 56 -0.09 2.59 3.62
N ALA A 57 -0.07 2.92 2.33
CA ALA A 57 1.01 3.67 1.70
C ALA A 57 1.11 5.05 2.39
N THR A 58 1.66 5.06 3.61
CA THR A 58 1.93 6.25 4.40
C THR A 58 3.04 7.01 3.68
N GLY A 59 2.67 8.16 3.11
CA GLY A 59 3.67 9.12 2.64
C GLY A 59 3.20 10.07 1.55
N LEU A 60 2.14 9.72 0.81
CA LEU A 60 1.63 10.62 -0.23
C LEU A 60 0.13 10.49 -0.41
N ASP A 61 -0.60 11.56 -0.13
CA ASP A 61 -1.97 11.74 -0.59
C ASP A 61 -1.99 11.81 -2.12
N LYS A 62 -2.13 10.63 -2.74
CA LYS A 62 -2.18 10.48 -4.20
C LYS A 62 -3.37 11.23 -4.79
N ALA A 63 -4.46 11.41 -4.04
CA ALA A 63 -5.63 12.15 -4.49
C ALA A 63 -5.33 13.64 -4.60
N ALA A 64 -4.74 14.24 -3.55
CA ALA A 64 -4.33 15.64 -3.57
C ALA A 64 -3.30 15.93 -4.68
N VAL A 65 -2.30 15.06 -4.87
CA VAL A 65 -1.31 15.25 -5.95
C VAL A 65 -1.96 15.12 -7.34
N LYS A 66 -2.93 14.21 -7.51
CA LYS A 66 -3.68 14.10 -8.77
C LYS A 66 -4.57 15.31 -9.03
N ALA A 67 -5.15 15.92 -8.00
CA ALA A 67 -5.91 17.17 -8.12
C ALA A 67 -5.02 18.33 -8.61
N GLN A 68 -3.87 18.54 -7.95
CA GLN A 68 -2.87 19.55 -8.37
C GLN A 68 -2.40 19.33 -9.81
N MET A 69 -2.21 18.08 -10.24
CA MET A 69 -1.84 17.78 -11.64
C MET A 69 -2.95 18.13 -12.64
N ARG A 70 -4.23 18.04 -12.27
CA ARG A 70 -5.35 18.44 -13.15
C ARG A 70 -5.35 19.94 -13.35
N GLU A 71 -5.19 20.71 -12.27
CA GLU A 71 -5.08 22.18 -12.33
C GLU A 71 -3.91 22.63 -13.20
N LEU A 72 -2.72 22.03 -13.00
CA LEU A 72 -1.55 22.35 -13.82
C LEU A 72 -1.72 21.98 -15.29
N ARG A 73 -2.55 20.99 -15.64
CA ARG A 73 -2.88 20.71 -17.05
C ARG A 73 -3.75 21.79 -17.66
N GLY A 74 -4.69 22.36 -16.88
CA GLY A 74 -5.45 23.55 -17.29
C GLY A 74 -4.54 24.75 -17.53
N ALA A 75 -3.65 25.05 -16.58
CA ALA A 75 -2.66 26.13 -16.73
C ALA A 75 -1.73 25.92 -17.94
N ARG A 76 -1.40 24.66 -18.28
CA ARG A 76 -0.61 24.33 -19.46
C ARG A 76 -1.35 24.69 -20.75
N LEU A 77 -2.65 24.42 -20.83
CA LEU A 77 -3.47 24.75 -21.99
C LEU A 77 -3.59 26.27 -22.14
N ALA A 78 -3.88 26.97 -21.05
CA ALA A 78 -3.94 28.43 -21.05
C ALA A 78 -2.60 29.07 -21.48
N ALA A 79 -1.46 28.55 -21.01
CA ALA A 79 -0.15 29.03 -21.44
C ALA A 79 0.18 28.71 -22.91
N LEU A 80 -0.38 27.62 -23.46
CA LEU A 80 -0.26 27.31 -24.89
C LEU A 80 -1.08 28.28 -25.75
N GLU A 81 -2.30 28.59 -25.34
CA GLU A 81 -3.17 29.55 -26.02
C GLU A 81 -2.61 30.98 -25.94
N ALA A 82 -2.05 31.37 -24.80
CA ALA A 82 -1.41 32.67 -24.61
C ALA A 82 -0.02 32.77 -25.26
N HIS A 83 0.50 31.70 -25.87
CA HIS A 83 1.86 31.60 -26.39
C HIS A 83 2.96 31.99 -25.36
N ASP A 84 2.67 31.84 -24.07
CA ASP A 84 3.63 32.13 -23.00
C ASP A 84 4.57 30.93 -22.80
N HIS A 85 5.69 30.97 -23.51
CA HIS A 85 6.73 29.95 -23.44
C HIS A 85 7.39 29.85 -22.06
N THR A 86 7.40 30.93 -21.29
CA THR A 86 8.00 30.96 -19.95
C THR A 86 7.13 30.19 -18.98
N GLU A 87 5.83 30.52 -18.92
CA GLU A 87 4.88 29.84 -18.05
C GLU A 87 4.67 28.38 -18.47
N LEU A 88 4.62 28.11 -19.78
CA LEU A 88 4.55 26.75 -20.31
C LEU A 88 5.71 25.86 -19.81
N ARG A 89 6.93 26.40 -19.78
CA ARG A 89 8.12 25.69 -19.28
C ARG A 89 8.01 25.42 -17.77
N ILE A 90 7.54 26.38 -16.99
CA ILE A 90 7.37 26.26 -15.54
C ILE A 90 6.34 25.17 -15.23
N VAL A 91 5.16 25.25 -15.86
CA VAL A 91 4.06 24.29 -15.65
C VAL A 91 4.47 22.87 -16.03
N ARG A 92 5.15 22.67 -17.18
CA ARG A 92 5.65 21.35 -17.59
C ARG A 92 6.61 20.74 -16.55
N ARG A 93 7.51 21.55 -15.99
CA ARG A 93 8.46 21.10 -14.94
C ARG A 93 7.74 20.74 -13.65
N LYS A 94 6.73 21.50 -13.23
CA LYS A 94 5.90 21.20 -12.05
C LYS A 94 5.19 19.85 -12.22
N ILE A 95 4.53 19.62 -13.36
CA ILE A 95 3.88 18.35 -13.68
C ILE A 95 4.88 17.18 -13.64
N HIS A 96 6.06 17.33 -14.26
CA HIS A 96 7.10 16.29 -14.25
C HIS A 96 7.57 15.93 -12.83
N ARG A 97 7.79 16.93 -11.97
CA ARG A 97 8.19 16.71 -10.57
C ARG A 97 7.12 15.92 -9.80
N LEU A 98 5.85 16.28 -9.93
CA LEU A 98 4.74 15.57 -9.27
C LEU A 98 4.59 14.13 -9.77
N ASN A 99 4.73 13.89 -11.08
CA ASN A 99 4.74 12.54 -11.65
C ASN A 99 5.87 11.68 -11.07
N ARG A 100 7.08 12.24 -10.91
CA ARG A 100 8.20 11.52 -10.27
C ARG A 100 7.94 11.23 -8.80
N LYS A 101 7.32 12.16 -8.07
CA LYS A 101 6.95 11.96 -6.65
C LYS A 101 5.97 10.79 -6.48
N ILE A 102 4.94 10.70 -7.32
CA ILE A 102 3.98 9.58 -7.29
C ILE A 102 4.66 8.25 -7.61
N ARG A 103 5.50 8.20 -8.65
CA ARG A 103 6.20 6.98 -9.05
C ARG A 103 7.10 6.45 -7.94
N ARG A 104 7.89 7.33 -7.30
CA ARG A 104 8.75 6.97 -6.15
C ARG A 104 7.98 6.50 -4.92
N ALA A 105 6.77 7.03 -4.71
CA ALA A 105 5.91 6.62 -3.59
C ALA A 105 5.08 5.35 -3.89
N THR A 106 5.22 4.77 -5.08
CA THR A 106 4.50 3.56 -5.49
C THR A 106 5.44 2.39 -5.76
N THR A 107 6.73 2.65 -6.02
CA THR A 107 7.83 1.67 -6.01
C THR A 107 8.26 1.37 -4.60
#